data_AF-F3ZN74-F1
#
_entry.id   AF-F3ZN74-F1
#
_cell.length_a   1.000
_cell.length_b   1.000
_cell.length_c   1.000
_cell.angle_alpha   90.00
_cell.angle_beta   90.00
_cell.angle_gamma   90.00
#
_symmetry.space_group_name_H-M   'P 1'
#
loop_
_entity.id
_entity.type
_entity.pdbx_description
1 polymer ?
#
loop_
_entity_poly.entity_id
_entity_poly.type
_entity_poly.pdbx_seq_one_letter_code
_entity_poly.pdbx_strand_id
1 'polypeptide(L)'
;MVFRHPDGDYAITAIYSVPDDAWHLELDLVAGQRSLVTATTPDEDPAREPTVRFNPSAEHTDVPYEVMRWFMHQVDEEIRSSRAWMRLRPELVEIVYQLRQEHMGVIDDDAFPQVLADMRTTVPEEDLPAVLEAAFGRNPDGTTKTTRKRPSL
;
A
#
# COMPACT_ATOMS: atom_id res chain seq x y z
N MET A 1 2.30 6.13 -5.06
CA MET A 1 0.87 6.38 -5.36
C MET A 1 0.47 7.73 -4.78
N VAL A 2 -0.43 8.50 -5.42
CA VAL A 2 -0.90 9.81 -4.89
C VAL A 2 -2.43 9.82 -4.78
N PHE A 3 -2.96 10.24 -3.63
CA PHE A 3 -4.38 10.47 -3.39
C PHE A 3 -4.61 11.96 -3.16
N ARG A 4 -5.57 12.58 -3.85
CA ARG A 4 -5.90 14.00 -3.64
C ARG A 4 -7.16 14.13 -2.81
N HIS A 5 -7.13 15.02 -1.81
CA HIS A 5 -8.34 15.42 -1.09
C HIS A 5 -9.29 16.16 -2.05
N PRO A 6 -10.62 16.03 -1.91
CA PRO A 6 -11.59 16.70 -2.79
C PRO A 6 -11.40 18.22 -2.89
N ASP A 7 -11.00 18.85 -1.78
CA ASP A 7 -10.79 20.31 -1.71
C ASP A 7 -9.50 20.76 -2.43
N GLY A 8 -8.62 19.82 -2.81
CA GLY A 8 -7.42 20.09 -3.61
C GLY A 8 -6.19 20.59 -2.84
N ASP A 9 -6.38 21.09 -1.61
CA ASP A 9 -5.30 21.65 -0.80
C ASP A 9 -4.40 20.60 -0.14
N TYR A 10 -4.88 19.36 -0.03
CA TYR A 10 -4.18 18.26 0.61
C TYR A 10 -4.01 17.06 -0.33
N ALA A 11 -2.90 16.37 -0.19
CA ALA A 11 -2.62 15.12 -0.88
C ALA A 11 -2.00 14.10 0.08
N ILE A 12 -2.14 12.82 -0.25
CA ILE A 12 -1.42 11.74 0.40
C ILE A 12 -0.50 11.12 -0.62
N THR A 13 0.79 11.10 -0.31
CA THR A 13 1.81 10.42 -1.11
C THR A 13 2.19 9.12 -0.41
N ALA A 14 2.01 7.99 -1.10
CA ALA A 14 2.41 6.67 -0.62
C ALA A 14 3.68 6.19 -1.33
N ILE A 15 4.73 5.92 -0.56
CA ILE A 15 6.06 5.51 -1.03
C ILE A 15 6.51 4.29 -0.22
N TYR A 16 7.12 3.30 -0.88
CA TYR A 16 7.75 2.19 -0.18
C TYR A 16 9.18 2.56 0.21
N SER A 17 9.51 2.43 1.50
CA SER A 17 10.86 2.65 2.04
C SER A 17 11.56 1.30 2.21
N VAL A 18 12.43 0.96 1.25
CA VAL A 18 13.26 -0.26 1.31
C VAL A 18 14.10 -0.33 2.59
N PRO A 19 14.74 0.76 3.07
CA PRO A 19 15.50 0.69 4.32
C PRO A 19 14.67 0.39 5.56
N ASP A 20 13.36 0.68 5.54
CA ASP A 20 12.47 0.54 6.69
C ASP A 20 11.57 -0.70 6.62
N ASP A 21 11.58 -1.40 5.47
CA ASP A 21 10.64 -2.46 5.07
C ASP A 21 9.19 -2.06 5.39
N ALA A 22 8.81 -0.88 4.89
CA ALA A 22 7.56 -0.24 5.25
C ALA A 22 7.01 0.68 4.15
N TRP A 23 5.68 0.77 4.11
CA TRP A 23 4.97 1.83 3.40
C TRP A 23 4.93 3.12 4.22
N HIS A 24 5.35 4.21 3.59
CA HIS A 24 5.23 5.57 4.11
C HIS A 24 4.07 6.28 3.43
N LEU A 25 3.10 6.74 4.23
CA LEU A 25 2.01 7.59 3.78
C LEU A 25 2.25 8.99 4.34
N GLU A 26 2.52 9.93 3.44
CA GLU A 26 2.80 11.33 3.77
C GLU A 26 1.57 12.18 3.46
N LEU A 27 1.02 12.85 4.46
CA LEU A 27 0.00 13.88 4.29
C LEU A 27 0.68 15.20 3.97
N ASP A 28 0.44 15.68 2.75
CA ASP A 28 1.05 16.87 2.20
C ASP A 28 0.05 18.02 2.13
N LEU A 29 0.49 19.22 2.52
CA LEU A 29 -0.13 20.46 2.09
C LEU A 29 0.41 20.78 0.69
N VAL A 30 -0.48 20.75 -0.31
CA VAL A 30 -0.13 20.94 -1.73
C VAL A 30 0.44 22.35 -1.93
N ALA A 31 -0.19 23.34 -1.31
CA ALA A 31 0.33 24.70 -1.25
C ALA A 31 1.63 24.74 -0.44
N GLY A 32 2.76 24.90 -1.12
CA GLY A 32 4.08 24.98 -0.49
C GLY A 32 4.84 23.66 -0.40
N GLN A 33 4.32 22.56 -0.94
CA GLN A 33 4.99 21.25 -1.03
C GLN A 33 5.58 20.77 0.31
N ARG A 34 4.75 20.72 1.35
CA ARG A 34 5.20 20.37 2.71
C ARG A 34 4.51 19.11 3.22
N SER A 35 5.28 18.15 3.68
CA SER A 35 4.78 17.00 4.43
C SER A 35 4.49 17.41 5.87
N LEU A 36 3.26 17.22 6.31
CA LEU A 36 2.78 17.57 7.65
C LEU A 36 2.84 16.37 8.60
N VAL A 37 2.48 15.19 8.08
CA VAL A 37 2.35 13.95 8.85
C VAL A 37 2.84 12.78 8.02
N THR A 38 3.61 11.88 8.62
CA THR A 38 4.03 10.63 8.00
C THR A 38 3.52 9.47 8.82
N ALA A 39 2.80 8.54 8.19
CA ALA A 39 2.50 7.24 8.77
C ALA A 39 3.46 6.20 8.18
N THR A 40 4.06 5.38 9.03
CA THR A 40 4.93 4.27 8.65
C THR A 40 4.23 2.96 8.98
N THR A 41 3.99 2.14 7.95
CA THR A 41 3.30 0.84 8.03
C THR A 41 4.27 -0.25 7.60
N PRO A 42 4.93 -0.94 8.54
CA PRO A 42 5.75 -2.12 8.24
C PRO A 42 4.87 -3.20 7.61
N ASP A 43 5.26 -3.78 6.48
CA ASP A 43 4.45 -4.81 5.81
C ASP A 43 5.08 -6.20 5.84
N GLU A 44 6.41 -6.32 5.97
CA GLU A 44 7.12 -7.61 6.06
C GLU A 44 7.23 -8.17 7.50
N ASP A 45 6.99 -7.34 8.53
CA ASP A 45 6.96 -7.77 9.93
C ASP A 45 5.63 -7.38 10.62
N PRO A 46 4.73 -8.35 10.85
CA PRO A 46 3.42 -8.08 11.46
C PRO A 46 3.51 -7.73 12.94
N ALA A 47 4.62 -8.01 13.62
CA ALA A 47 4.82 -7.67 15.03
C ALA A 47 5.28 -6.22 15.23
N ARG A 48 5.81 -5.57 14.20
CA ARG A 48 6.11 -4.13 14.23
C ARG A 48 4.82 -3.32 14.11
N GLU A 49 4.54 -2.51 15.11
CA GLU A 49 3.36 -1.65 15.13
C GLU A 49 3.49 -0.48 14.14
N PRO A 50 2.42 -0.13 13.40
CA PRO A 50 2.37 1.10 12.61
C PRO A 50 2.52 2.34 13.49
N THR A 51 3.17 3.38 12.96
CA THR A 51 3.39 4.63 13.72
C THR A 51 3.01 5.85 12.89
N VAL A 52 2.66 6.94 13.57
CA VAL A 52 2.37 8.24 12.96
C VAL A 52 3.28 9.29 13.58
N ARG A 53 3.94 10.07 12.73
CA ARG A 53 4.85 11.15 13.12
C ARG A 53 4.38 12.46 12.51
N PHE A 54 4.24 13.49 13.33
CA PHE A 54 4.05 14.86 12.87
C PHE A 54 5.42 15.45 12.53
N ASN A 55 5.54 16.12 11.38
CA ASN A 55 6.79 16.71 10.95
C ASN A 55 7.14 17.91 11.87
N PRO A 56 8.19 17.81 12.70
CA PRO A 56 8.53 18.87 13.65
C PRO A 56 9.14 20.10 12.96
N SER A 57 9.58 19.95 11.70
CA SER A 57 10.13 21.05 10.89
C SER A 57 9.05 21.81 10.11
N ALA A 58 7.83 21.28 10.05
CA ALA A 58 6.70 22.04 9.53
C ALA A 58 6.36 23.15 10.53
N GLU A 59 6.10 24.35 10.01
CA GLU A 59 5.47 25.43 10.78
C GLU A 59 4.19 24.90 11.45
N HIS A 60 3.84 25.41 12.63
CA HIS A 60 2.66 24.98 13.37
C HIS A 60 1.41 25.14 12.49
N THR A 61 0.97 24.04 11.88
CA THR A 61 -0.07 24.02 10.86
C THR A 61 -1.26 23.29 11.43
N ASP A 62 -2.39 23.99 11.54
CA ASP A 62 -3.65 23.37 11.91
C ASP A 62 -4.14 22.51 10.75
N VAL A 63 -4.23 21.21 10.97
CA VAL A 63 -4.83 20.27 10.00
C VAL A 63 -6.32 20.14 10.32
N PRO A 64 -7.22 20.42 9.36
CA PRO A 64 -8.65 20.21 9.56
C PRO A 64 -8.96 18.77 9.97
N TYR A 65 -9.89 18.60 10.92
CA TYR A 65 -10.25 17.28 11.45
C TYR A 65 -10.66 16.29 10.35
N GLU A 66 -11.46 16.72 9.38
CA GLU A 66 -11.91 15.85 8.29
C GLU A 66 -10.76 15.40 7.38
N VAL A 67 -9.76 16.27 7.15
CA VAL A 67 -8.54 15.91 6.41
C VAL A 67 -7.72 14.88 7.17
N MET A 68 -7.56 15.08 8.49
CA MET A 68 -6.88 14.10 9.35
C MET A 68 -7.64 12.76 9.38
N ARG A 69 -8.97 12.78 9.47
CA ARG A 69 -9.80 11.57 9.41
C ARG A 69 -9.62 10.85 8.08
N TRP A 70 -9.66 11.58 6.97
CA TRP A 70 -9.40 11.02 5.64
C TRP A 70 -8.01 10.38 5.54
N PHE A 71 -6.98 11.05 6.06
CA PHE A 71 -5.63 10.50 6.14
C PHE A 71 -5.58 9.20 6.95
N MET A 72 -6.14 9.21 8.16
CA MET A 72 -6.16 8.03 9.02
C MET A 72 -6.96 6.87 8.41
N HIS A 73 -8.00 7.14 7.61
CA HIS A 73 -8.69 6.10 6.84
C HIS A 73 -7.76 5.47 5.80
N GLN A 74 -6.95 6.26 5.07
CA GLN A 74 -5.99 5.69 4.12
C GLN A 74 -4.89 4.88 4.83
N VAL A 75 -4.45 5.33 6.00
CA VAL A 75 -3.51 4.57 6.85
C VAL A 75 -4.11 3.24 7.27
N ASP A 76 -5.38 3.21 7.71
CA ASP A 76 -6.07 1.97 8.08
C ASP A 76 -6.22 0.99 6.91
N GLU A 77 -6.55 1.50 5.71
CA GLU A 77 -6.57 0.68 4.48
C GLU A 77 -5.19 0.05 4.21
N GLU A 78 -4.11 0.82 4.35
CA GLU A 78 -2.75 0.31 4.12
C GLU A 78 -2.31 -0.71 5.19
N ILE A 79 -2.67 -0.50 6.46
CA ILE A 79 -2.43 -1.48 7.52
C ILE A 79 -3.17 -2.77 7.20
N ARG A 80 -4.44 -2.68 6.77
CA ARG A 80 -5.23 -3.85 6.41
C ARG A 80 -4.63 -4.63 5.24
N SER A 81 -4.20 -3.97 4.16
CA SER A 81 -3.54 -4.65 3.04
C SER A 81 -2.21 -5.27 3.48
N SER A 82 -1.39 -4.52 4.21
CA SER A 82 -0.08 -4.95 4.70
C SER A 82 -0.17 -6.17 5.63
N ARG A 83 -1.24 -6.28 6.42
CA ARG A 83 -1.48 -7.43 7.30
C ARG A 83 -2.22 -8.58 6.61
N ALA A 84 -2.92 -8.35 5.50
CA ALA A 84 -3.77 -9.36 4.88
C ALA A 84 -2.95 -10.54 4.32
N TRP A 85 -1.87 -10.25 3.59
CA TRP A 85 -1.06 -11.30 2.96
C TRP A 85 -0.26 -12.12 3.99
N MET A 86 0.17 -11.52 5.10
CA MET A 86 0.80 -12.22 6.22
C MET A 86 -0.12 -13.20 6.97
N ARG A 87 -1.42 -13.20 6.66
CA ARG A 87 -2.40 -14.19 7.18
C ARG A 87 -2.59 -15.39 6.26
N LEU A 88 -1.95 -15.42 5.08
CA LEU A 88 -1.97 -16.58 4.20
C LEU A 88 -1.20 -17.75 4.81
N ARG A 89 -1.31 -18.93 4.20
CA ARG A 89 -0.52 -20.10 4.62
C ARG A 89 0.99 -19.78 4.45
N PRO A 90 1.88 -20.26 5.35
CA PRO A 90 3.30 -19.88 5.33
C PRO A 90 3.99 -20.09 3.97
N GLU A 91 3.65 -21.15 3.25
CA GLU A 91 4.19 -21.42 1.91
C GLU A 91 3.74 -20.38 0.87
N LEU A 92 2.54 -19.81 1.01
CA LEU A 92 2.04 -18.74 0.13
C LEU A 92 2.66 -17.39 0.50
N VAL A 93 2.89 -17.15 1.80
CA VAL A 93 3.60 -15.95 2.29
C VAL A 93 5.00 -15.87 1.68
N GLU A 94 5.74 -16.99 1.65
CA GLU A 94 7.07 -17.05 1.03
C GLU A 94 7.00 -16.73 -0.47
N ILE A 95 6.00 -17.25 -1.19
CA ILE A 95 5.82 -16.96 -2.62
C ILE A 95 5.52 -15.47 -2.84
N VAL A 96 4.62 -14.88 -2.05
CA VAL A 96 4.33 -13.43 -2.11
C VAL A 96 5.57 -12.61 -1.83
N TYR A 97 6.36 -13.00 -0.82
CA TYR A 97 7.61 -12.33 -0.47
C TYR A 97 8.60 -12.35 -1.64
N GLN A 98 8.85 -13.51 -2.24
CA GLN A 98 9.75 -13.63 -3.40
C GLN A 98 9.28 -12.78 -4.59
N LEU A 99 7.98 -12.82 -4.92
CA LEU A 99 7.42 -12.02 -6.01
C LEU A 99 7.56 -10.51 -5.75
N ARG A 100 7.36 -10.08 -4.50
CA ARG A 100 7.54 -8.68 -4.12
C ARG A 100 8.99 -8.25 -4.19
N GLN A 101 9.94 -9.11 -3.85
CA GLN A 101 11.37 -8.81 -4.00
C GLN A 101 11.82 -8.76 -5.46
N GLU A 102 11.32 -9.67 -6.31
CA GLU A 102 11.68 -9.70 -7.74
C GLU A 102 11.09 -8.52 -8.52
N HIS A 103 9.84 -8.16 -8.22
CA HIS A 103 9.08 -7.17 -8.98
C HIS A 103 8.84 -5.87 -8.21
N MET A 104 9.42 -5.70 -7.02
CA MET A 104 9.18 -4.53 -6.15
C MET A 104 7.68 -4.29 -5.89
N GLY A 105 6.87 -5.36 -5.85
CA GLY A 105 5.41 -5.30 -5.70
C GLY A 105 4.65 -4.65 -6.87
N VAL A 106 5.31 -4.39 -8.01
CA VAL A 106 4.71 -3.78 -9.21
C VAL A 106 5.05 -4.62 -10.43
N ILE A 107 4.04 -4.98 -11.21
CA ILE A 107 4.23 -5.74 -12.44
C ILE A 107 3.55 -5.03 -13.61
N ASP A 108 4.27 -4.92 -14.72
CA ASP A 108 3.78 -4.31 -15.96
C ASP A 108 2.82 -5.27 -16.71
N ASP A 109 1.90 -4.69 -17.48
CA ASP A 109 0.89 -5.45 -18.22
C ASP A 109 1.49 -6.45 -19.22
N ASP A 110 2.65 -6.12 -19.79
CA ASP A 110 3.36 -6.98 -20.74
C ASP A 110 4.05 -8.16 -20.05
N ALA A 111 4.48 -8.00 -18.80
CA ALA A 111 5.17 -9.02 -18.02
C ALA A 111 4.21 -9.94 -17.26
N PHE A 112 3.02 -9.42 -16.90
CA PHE A 112 2.04 -10.13 -16.10
C PHE A 112 1.60 -11.51 -16.66
N PRO A 113 1.34 -11.69 -17.97
CA PRO A 113 0.90 -12.98 -18.50
C PRO A 113 1.92 -14.10 -18.29
N GLN A 114 3.22 -13.79 -18.39
CA GLN A 114 4.28 -14.78 -18.19
C GLN A 114 4.38 -15.17 -16.72
N VAL A 115 4.40 -14.19 -15.80
CA VAL A 115 4.40 -14.45 -14.35
C VAL A 115 3.17 -15.24 -13.93
N LEU A 116 1.99 -14.93 -14.46
CA LEU A 116 0.77 -15.69 -14.21
C LEU A 116 0.89 -17.15 -14.68
N ALA A 117 1.49 -17.39 -15.85
CA ALA A 117 1.70 -18.74 -16.37
C ALA A 117 2.66 -19.54 -15.48
N ASP A 118 3.75 -18.92 -15.04
CA ASP A 118 4.73 -19.54 -14.15
C ASP A 118 4.11 -19.86 -12.79
N MET A 119 3.32 -18.94 -12.22
CA MET A 119 2.61 -19.16 -10.96
C MET A 119 1.61 -20.30 -11.02
N ARG A 120 0.93 -20.52 -12.16
CA ARG A 120 0.03 -21.68 -12.32
C ARG A 120 0.73 -23.03 -12.25
N THR A 121 2.06 -23.06 -12.40
CA THR A 121 2.85 -24.29 -12.25
C THR A 121 3.25 -24.58 -10.81
N THR A 122 3.23 -23.55 -9.94
CA THR A 122 3.76 -23.62 -8.57
C THR A 122 2.70 -23.39 -7.48
N VAL A 123 1.61 -22.68 -7.79
CA VAL A 123 0.52 -22.32 -6.87
C VAL A 123 -0.77 -23.04 -7.30
N PRO A 124 -1.51 -23.69 -6.38
CA PRO A 124 -2.83 -24.22 -6.67
C PRO A 124 -3.78 -23.15 -7.21
N GLU A 125 -4.64 -23.49 -8.19
CA GLU A 125 -5.55 -22.52 -8.82
C GLU A 125 -6.51 -21.84 -7.81
N GLU A 126 -6.81 -22.51 -6.69
CA GLU A 126 -7.64 -21.97 -5.59
C GLU A 126 -6.94 -20.86 -4.80
N ASP A 127 -5.61 -20.90 -4.69
CA ASP A 127 -4.80 -19.94 -3.94
C ASP A 127 -4.29 -18.78 -4.83
N LEU A 128 -4.25 -19.01 -6.15
CA LEU A 128 -3.71 -18.07 -7.14
C LEU A 128 -4.30 -16.64 -7.04
N PRO A 129 -5.63 -16.43 -6.87
CA PRO A 129 -6.17 -15.08 -6.73
C PRO A 129 -5.64 -14.34 -5.50
N ALA A 130 -5.47 -15.04 -4.37
CA ALA A 130 -4.99 -14.44 -3.13
C ALA A 130 -3.51 -14.05 -3.22
N VAL A 131 -2.69 -14.90 -3.86
CA VAL A 131 -1.26 -14.61 -4.07
C VAL A 131 -1.07 -13.43 -5.04
N LEU A 132 -1.82 -13.39 -6.15
CA LEU A 132 -1.73 -12.28 -7.12
C LEU A 132 -2.21 -10.95 -6.55
N GLU A 133 -3.27 -10.97 -5.74
CA GLU A 133 -3.72 -9.78 -5.03
C GLU A 133 -2.64 -9.31 -4.04
N ALA A 134 -2.08 -10.23 -3.26
CA ALA A 134 -1.08 -9.91 -2.26
C ALA A 134 0.23 -9.39 -2.88
N ALA A 135 0.69 -9.99 -3.97
CA ALA A 135 1.94 -9.63 -4.62
C ALA A 135 1.82 -8.36 -5.47
N PHE A 136 0.70 -8.20 -6.20
CA PHE A 136 0.59 -7.20 -7.27
C PHE A 136 -0.69 -6.34 -7.22
N GLY A 137 -1.64 -6.64 -6.34
CA GLY A 137 -2.96 -5.99 -6.34
C GLY A 137 -3.80 -6.31 -7.59
N ARG A 138 -3.56 -7.46 -8.23
CA ARG A 138 -4.22 -7.86 -9.49
C ARG A 138 -5.07 -9.12 -9.34
N ASN A 139 -6.09 -9.22 -10.18
CA ASN A 139 -6.86 -10.42 -10.42
C ASN A 139 -6.12 -11.32 -11.45
N PRO A 140 -6.44 -12.63 -11.50
CA PRO A 140 -5.92 -13.54 -12.53
C PRO A 140 -6.24 -13.14 -13.98
N ASP A 141 -7.27 -12.31 -14.20
CA ASP A 141 -7.62 -11.76 -15.52
C ASP A 141 -6.79 -10.51 -15.90
N GLY A 142 -5.85 -10.10 -15.05
CA GLY A 142 -4.98 -8.95 -15.23
C GLY A 142 -5.59 -7.62 -14.77
N THR A 143 -6.87 -7.59 -14.38
CA THR A 143 -7.50 -6.37 -13.86
C THR A 143 -6.96 -6.02 -12.47
N THR A 144 -6.83 -4.73 -12.17
CA THR A 144 -6.46 -4.28 -10.83
C THR A 144 -7.64 -4.43 -9.89
N LYS A 145 -7.44 -5.06 -8.72
CA LYS A 145 -8.48 -5.09 -7.69
C LYS A 145 -8.69 -3.68 -7.16
N THR A 146 -9.85 -3.13 -7.47
CA THR A 146 -10.28 -1.80 -7.01
C THR A 146 -10.68 -1.85 -5.54
N THR A 147 -9.80 -2.30 -4.64
CA THR A 147 -10.03 -2.20 -3.18
C THR A 147 -9.54 -0.88 -2.59
N ARG A 148 -8.82 -0.04 -3.35
CA ARG A 148 -8.68 1.38 -3.01
C ARG A 148 -9.93 2.15 -3.45
N LYS A 149 -11.06 1.90 -2.77
CA LYS A 149 -12.25 2.75 -2.90
C LYS A 149 -11.87 4.16 -2.44
N ARG A 150 -12.04 5.15 -3.32
CA ARG A 150 -12.21 6.55 -2.87
C ARG A 150 -13.36 6.55 -1.86
N PRO A 151 -13.22 7.14 -0.66
CA PRO A 151 -14.37 7.38 0.18
C PRO A 151 -15.34 8.25 -0.61
N SER A 152 -16.55 7.74 -0.80
CA SER A 152 -17.67 8.51 -1.30
C SER A 152 -17.99 9.63 -0.30
N LEU A 153 -18.11 10.84 -0.87
CA LEU A 153 -18.42 12.15 -0.28
C LEU A 153 -19.25 12.12 1.01
#